data_AF-A0A2D5RY17-F1
#
_entry.id   AF-A0A2D5RY17-F1
#
_cell.length_a   1.000
_cell.length_b   1.000
_cell.length_c   1.000
_cell.angle_alpha   90.00
_cell.angle_beta   90.00
_cell.angle_gamma   90.00
#
_symmetry.space_group_name_H-M   'P 1'
#
loop_
_entity.id
_entity.type
_entity.pdbx_description
1 polymer ?
#
loop_
_entity_poly.entity_id
_entity_poly.type
_entity_poly.pdbx_seq_one_letter_code
_entity_poly.pdbx_strand_id
1 'polypeptide(L)'
;MANADIKQEIARYVCIDGTVYAVKPHIKFVMQCRRGFLFGKDRKPEVVVYGKNTEWAPKKEILQAPHEKFKAVWPLRLDVEGRPDWKSRVFETTDKIQNTKLPFVDCTK
;
A
#
# COMPACT_ATOMS: atom_id res chain seq x y z
N MET A 1 -21.99 24.97 -19.08
CA MET A 1 -22.09 23.86 -18.12
C MET A 1 -20.84 23.02 -18.31
N ALA A 2 -19.91 23.06 -17.35
CA ALA A 2 -18.63 22.39 -17.50
C ALA A 2 -18.83 20.87 -17.38
N ASN A 3 -18.47 20.13 -18.42
CA ASN A 3 -18.29 18.69 -18.35
C ASN A 3 -17.15 18.44 -17.35
N ALA A 4 -17.51 18.03 -16.14
CA ALA A 4 -16.55 17.40 -15.26
C ALA A 4 -16.14 16.10 -15.95
N ASP A 5 -14.98 16.11 -16.60
CA ASP A 5 -14.24 14.92 -16.95
C ASP A 5 -14.04 14.13 -15.64
N ILE A 6 -14.98 13.24 -15.35
CA ILE A 6 -14.79 12.20 -14.34
C ILE A 6 -13.70 11.32 -14.93
N LYS A 7 -12.43 11.71 -14.73
CA LYS A 7 -11.30 10.79 -14.85
C LYS A 7 -11.60 9.69 -13.87
N GLN A 8 -12.12 8.58 -14.38
CA GLN A 8 -12.21 7.34 -13.63
C GLN A 8 -10.77 6.97 -13.31
N GLU A 9 -10.29 7.38 -12.14
CA GLU A 9 -8.88 7.24 -11.82
C GLU A 9 -8.60 5.74 -11.69
N ILE A 10 -7.84 5.21 -12.64
CA ILE A 10 -7.53 3.78 -12.72
C ILE A 10 -6.63 3.43 -11.54
N ALA A 11 -7.04 2.43 -10.76
CA ALA A 11 -6.25 1.91 -9.64
C ALA A 11 -4.85 1.48 -10.10
N ARG A 12 -3.88 1.60 -9.20
CA ARG A 12 -2.55 1.01 -9.38
C ARG A 12 -2.48 -0.32 -8.65
N TYR A 13 -1.54 -1.18 -9.02
CA TYR A 13 -1.45 -2.54 -8.51
C TYR A 13 -0.08 -2.83 -7.94
N VAL A 14 -0.01 -3.64 -6.89
CA VAL A 14 1.25 -4.13 -6.34
C VAL A 14 1.11 -5.59 -5.95
N CYS A 15 2.15 -6.39 -6.21
CA CYS A 15 2.22 -7.76 -5.76
C CYS A 15 3.13 -7.83 -4.52
N ILE A 16 2.56 -8.28 -3.39
CA ILE A 16 3.29 -8.44 -2.12
C ILE A 16 3.03 -9.85 -1.62
N ASP A 17 4.10 -10.63 -1.43
CA ASP A 17 4.06 -11.99 -0.87
C ASP A 17 3.01 -12.91 -1.54
N GLY A 18 2.84 -12.78 -2.86
CA GLY A 18 1.91 -13.61 -3.65
C GLY A 18 0.45 -13.16 -3.63
N THR A 19 0.15 -11.95 -3.13
CA THR A 19 -1.18 -11.32 -3.22
C THR A 19 -1.10 -10.02 -4.02
N VAL A 20 -2.09 -9.78 -4.88
CA VAL A 20 -2.23 -8.54 -5.64
C VAL A 20 -3.13 -7.58 -4.87
N TYR A 21 -2.64 -6.36 -4.68
CA TYR A 21 -3.36 -5.27 -4.03
C TYR A 21 -3.65 -4.18 -5.06
N ALA A 22 -4.93 -3.79 -5.21
CA ALA A 22 -5.30 -2.56 -5.88
C ALA A 22 -5.19 -1.39 -4.91
N VAL A 23 -4.52 -0.32 -5.29
CA VAL A 23 -4.27 0.86 -4.46
C VAL A 23 -4.66 2.12 -5.21
N LYS A 24 -4.78 3.23 -4.46
CA LYS A 24 -5.18 4.51 -5.04
C LYS A 24 -4.19 4.96 -6.14
N PRO A 25 -4.68 5.59 -7.21
CA PRO A 25 -3.91 5.99 -8.39
C PRO A 25 -2.65 6.82 -8.10
N HIS A 26 -2.66 7.65 -7.05
CA HIS A 26 -1.52 8.48 -6.67
C HIS A 26 -0.45 7.70 -5.89
N ILE A 27 -0.74 6.49 -5.40
CA ILE A 27 0.24 5.64 -4.72
C ILE A 27 1.15 5.01 -5.76
N LYS A 28 2.40 5.47 -5.82
CA LYS A 28 3.45 4.89 -6.66
C LYS A 28 4.24 3.80 -5.94
N PHE A 29 4.32 3.88 -4.61
CA PHE A 29 5.07 2.96 -3.77
C PHE A 29 4.24 2.49 -2.58
N VAL A 30 4.30 1.20 -2.28
CA VAL A 30 3.78 0.61 -1.06
C VAL A 30 4.93 0.18 -0.18
N MET A 31 4.83 0.43 1.12
CA MET A 31 5.88 0.08 2.08
C MET A 31 5.31 -0.55 3.34
N GLN A 32 6.03 -1.54 3.88
CA GLN A 32 5.68 -2.15 5.16
C GLN A 32 6.47 -1.48 6.29
N CYS A 33 5.80 -1.12 7.38
CA CYS A 33 6.48 -0.67 8.59
C CYS A 33 6.93 -1.85 9.47
N ARG A 34 7.75 -1.57 10.49
CA ARG A 34 8.22 -2.58 11.46
C ARG A 34 7.11 -3.40 12.12
N ARG A 35 5.91 -2.84 12.27
CA ARG A 35 4.75 -3.50 12.90
C ARG A 35 3.89 -4.31 11.92
N GLY A 36 4.24 -4.29 10.63
CA GLY A 36 3.57 -5.05 9.58
C GLY A 36 2.51 -4.30 8.80
N PHE A 37 2.16 -3.07 9.19
CA PHE A 37 1.19 -2.26 8.47
C PHE A 37 1.73 -1.79 7.13
N LEU A 38 0.86 -1.78 6.12
CA LEU A 38 1.17 -1.27 4.79
C LEU A 38 0.75 0.19 4.64
N PHE A 39 1.61 0.95 3.98
CA PHE A 39 1.40 2.36 3.68
C PHE A 39 1.66 2.65 2.21
N GLY A 40 0.91 3.58 1.61
CA GLY A 40 1.14 4.12 0.27
C GLY A 40 1.87 5.46 0.30
N LYS A 41 2.65 5.73 -0.75
CA LYS A 41 3.29 7.03 -1.06
C LYS A 41 3.32 7.31 -2.55
N ASP A 42 3.32 8.58 -2.91
CA ASP A 42 3.51 9.10 -4.27
C ASP A 42 4.98 9.09 -4.74
N ARG A 43 5.92 9.08 -3.79
CA ARG A 43 7.37 9.08 -4.02
C ARG A 43 8.05 7.92 -3.33
N LYS A 44 9.23 7.55 -3.83
CA LYS A 44 10.04 6.48 -3.25
C LYS A 44 10.29 6.80 -1.78
N PRO A 45 9.92 5.90 -0.85
CA PRO A 45 10.05 6.17 0.57
C PRO A 45 11.51 6.17 1.02
N GLU A 46 11.81 7.07 1.93
CA GLU A 46 13.11 7.23 2.57
C GLU A 46 12.97 6.96 4.06
N VAL A 47 14.01 6.41 4.66
CA VAL A 47 14.07 6.22 6.11
C VAL A 47 14.56 7.53 6.74
N VAL A 48 13.78 8.07 7.67
CA VAL A 48 14.11 9.29 8.42
C VAL A 48 14.28 8.97 9.90
N VAL A 49 15.11 9.75 10.58
CA VAL A 49 15.39 9.62 12.01
C VAL A 49 14.83 10.85 12.73
N TYR A 50 13.89 10.63 13.64
CA TYR A 50 13.32 11.66 14.51
C TYR A 50 13.70 11.35 15.96
N GLY A 51 14.70 12.07 16.49
CA GLY A 51 15.26 11.79 17.80
C GLY A 51 15.81 10.37 17.88
N LYS A 52 15.22 9.51 18.73
CA LYS A 52 15.59 8.09 18.87
C LYS A 52 14.78 7.14 17.98
N ASN A 53 13.80 7.65 17.22
CA ASN A 53 12.91 6.84 16.41
C ASN A 53 13.34 6.84 14.94
N THR A 54 13.26 5.67 14.31
CA THR A 54 13.50 5.50 12.87
C THR A 54 12.20 5.09 12.20
N GLU A 55 11.79 5.82 11.16
CA GLU A 55 10.54 5.54 10.45
C GLU A 55 10.62 5.89 8.97
N TRP A 56 9.61 5.49 8.21
CA TRP A 56 9.41 5.99 6.86
C TRP A 56 9.04 7.47 6.86
N ALA A 57 9.61 8.24 5.94
CA ALA A 57 9.34 9.65 5.71
C ALA A 57 7.83 9.98 5.71
N PRO A 58 7.45 11.20 6.13
CA PRO A 58 6.06 11.64 6.26
C PRO A 58 5.32 11.68 4.91
N LYS A 59 4.01 12.00 4.93
CA LYS A 59 3.09 11.94 3.76
C LYS A 59 2.87 10.51 3.25
N LYS A 60 2.65 9.61 4.19
CA LYS A 60 2.27 8.21 3.93
C LYS A 60 0.80 8.04 4.30
N GLU A 61 0.07 7.30 3.50
CA GLU A 61 -1.31 6.93 3.79
C GLU A 61 -1.38 5.47 4.19
N ILE A 62 -2.20 5.14 5.19
CA ILE A 62 -2.37 3.75 5.60
C ILE A 62 -3.23 3.03 4.58
N LEU A 63 -2.77 1.89 4.07
CA LEU A 63 -3.61 1.06 3.21
C LEU A 63 -4.66 0.40 4.08
N GLN A 64 -5.89 0.39 3.59
CA GLN A 64 -7.03 -0.24 4.25
C GLN A 64 -7.67 -1.24 3.30
N ALA A 65 -8.25 -2.29 3.86
CA ALA A 65 -9.01 -3.27 3.10
C ALA A 65 -10.25 -3.69 3.89
N PRO A 66 -11.30 -4.19 3.22
CA PRO A 66 -12.44 -4.80 3.92
C PRO A 66 -11.96 -5.93 4.83
N HIS A 67 -12.28 -5.82 6.12
CA HIS A 67 -11.93 -6.84 7.10
C HIS A 67 -13.07 -7.85 7.25
N GLU A 68 -12.80 -9.11 6.94
CA GLU A 68 -13.80 -10.20 6.92
C GLU A 68 -14.63 -10.27 8.20
N LYS A 69 -13.96 -10.21 9.37
CA LYS A 69 -14.61 -10.29 10.68
C LYS A 69 -15.47 -9.08 11.06
N PHE A 70 -15.03 -7.86 10.72
CA PHE A 70 -15.62 -6.63 11.24
C PHE A 70 -16.55 -5.92 10.24
N LYS A 71 -16.64 -6.44 8.99
CA LYS A 71 -17.45 -5.84 7.91
C LYS A 71 -17.18 -4.33 7.71
N ALA A 72 -15.96 -3.90 8.01
CA ALA A 72 -15.52 -2.50 7.94
C ALA A 72 -14.15 -2.45 7.24
N VAL A 73 -13.77 -1.27 6.73
CA VAL A 73 -12.40 -1.03 6.27
C VAL A 73 -11.46 -1.02 7.48
N TRP A 74 -10.35 -1.74 7.37
CA TRP A 74 -9.37 -1.84 8.44
C TRP A 74 -7.95 -1.69 7.90
N PRO A 75 -7.02 -1.12 8.69
CA PRO A 75 -5.61 -1.07 8.34
C PRO A 75 -5.06 -2.43 7.93
N LEU A 76 -4.48 -2.48 6.73
CA LEU A 76 -3.90 -3.68 6.19
C LEU A 76 -2.57 -3.97 6.90
N ARG A 77 -2.47 -5.16 7.48
CA ARG A 77 -1.30 -5.64 8.20
C ARG A 77 -0.91 -7.02 7.69
N LEU A 78 0.34 -7.16 7.26
CA LEU A 78 0.92 -8.46 6.94
C LEU A 78 1.72 -8.98 8.13
N ASP A 79 1.85 -10.30 8.20
CA ASP A 79 2.66 -10.95 9.24
C ASP A 79 4.13 -10.50 9.17
N VAL A 80 4.73 -10.36 10.35
CA VAL A 80 6.09 -9.86 10.56
C VAL A 80 7.03 -10.93 11.12
N GLU A 81 6.51 -12.08 11.52
CA GLU A 81 7.31 -13.14 12.11
C GLU A 81 8.37 -13.66 11.11
N GLY A 82 9.62 -13.78 11.57
CA GLY A 82 10.74 -14.24 10.75
C GLY A 82 11.28 -13.25 9.70
N ARG A 83 10.83 -11.99 9.67
CA ARG A 83 11.24 -11.02 8.63
C ARG A 83 12.35 -10.08 9.10
N PRO A 84 13.53 -10.06 8.45
CA PRO A 84 14.72 -9.43 9.02
C PRO A 84 14.85 -7.91 8.82
N ASP A 85 14.21 -7.29 7.81
CA ASP A 85 14.38 -5.84 7.60
C ASP A 85 13.17 -5.15 6.95
N TRP A 86 12.43 -4.38 7.74
CA TRP A 86 11.32 -3.57 7.24
C TRP A 86 11.78 -2.43 6.31
N LYS A 87 13.05 -2.00 6.39
CA LYS A 87 13.58 -0.90 5.56
C LYS A 87 13.76 -1.28 4.09
N SER A 88 13.77 -2.57 3.77
CA SER A 88 13.83 -3.06 2.38
C SER A 88 12.44 -3.38 1.81
N ARG A 89 11.39 -3.36 2.64
CA ARG A 89 10.02 -3.72 2.28
C ARG A 89 9.30 -2.57 1.58
N VAL A 90 9.83 -2.18 0.43
CA VAL A 90 9.30 -1.16 -0.46
C VAL A 90 8.99 -1.81 -1.81
N PHE A 91 7.77 -1.60 -2.28
CA PHE A 91 7.23 -2.21 -3.48
C PHE A 91 6.76 -1.13 -4.43
N GLU A 92 7.18 -1.22 -5.68
CA GLU A 92 6.72 -0.33 -6.73
C GLU A 92 5.38 -0.82 -7.29
N THR A 93 4.47 0.11 -7.51
CA THR A 93 3.15 -0.18 -8.08
C THR A 93 3.19 -0.08 -9.61
N THR A 94 2.29 -0.79 -10.29
CA THR A 94 2.15 -0.79 -11.74
C THR A 94 0.72 -0.45 -12.17
N ASP A 95 0.54 0.06 -13.39
CA ASP A 95 -0.80 0.35 -13.94
C ASP A 95 -1.53 -0.90 -14.46
N LYS A 96 -0.88 -2.07 -14.37
CA LYS A 96 -1.41 -3.36 -14.83
C LYS A 96 -1.28 -4.40 -13.73
N ILE A 97 -2.26 -5.30 -13.65
CA ILE A 97 -2.19 -6.49 -12.82
C ILE A 97 -1.16 -7.44 -13.43
N GLN A 98 -0.11 -7.78 -12.68
CA GLN A 98 0.96 -8.66 -13.14
C GLN A 98 0.52 -10.13 -13.23
N ASN A 99 -0.35 -10.59 -12.32
CA ASN A 99 -0.84 -11.95 -12.29
C ASN A 99 -2.28 -12.01 -11.77
N THR A 100 -3.23 -12.35 -12.64
CA THR A 100 -4.67 -12.43 -12.32
C THR A 100 -5.08 -13.70 -11.59
N LYS A 101 -4.17 -14.67 -11.42
CA LYS A 101 -4.42 -15.93 -10.70
C LYS A 101 -4.14 -15.83 -9.19
N LEU A 102 -3.48 -14.76 -8.76
CA LEU A 102 -3.18 -14.53 -7.35
C LEU A 102 -4.40 -13.99 -6.61
N PRO A 103 -4.52 -14.23 -5.30
CA PRO A 103 -5.50 -13.56 -4.46
C PRO A 103 -5.48 -12.04 -4.67
N PHE A 104 -6.66 -11.43 -4.65
CA PHE A 104 -6.84 -10.01 -4.93
C PHE A 104 -7.46 -9.29 -3.74
N VAL A 105 -6.88 -8.14 -3.37
CA VAL A 105 -7.36 -7.28 -2.28
C VAL A 105 -7.53 -5.85 -2.80
N ASP A 106 -8.72 -5.29 -2.63
CA ASP A 106 -9.01 -3.91 -3.01
C ASP A 106 -8.77 -2.95 -1.85
N CYS A 107 -7.76 -2.08 -2.00
CA CYS A 107 -7.39 -1.01 -1.07
C CYS A 107 -7.68 0.39 -1.62
N THR A 108 -8.58 0.52 -2.61
CA THR A 108 -8.93 1.82 -3.22
C THR A 108 -9.99 2.59 -2.43
N LYS A 109 -10.66 1.94 -1.47
CA LYS A 109 -11.77 2.50 -0.69
C LYS A 109 -11.35 3.47 0.42
#